data_AF-A0A9E5F5Y8-F1
#
_entry.id   AF-A0A9E5F5Y8-F1
#
_cell.length_a   1.000
_cell.length_b   1.000
_cell.length_c   1.000
_cell.angle_alpha   90.00
_cell.angle_beta   90.00
_cell.angle_gamma   90.00
#
_symmetry.space_group_name_H-M   'P 1'
#
loop_
_entity.id
_entity.type
_entity.pdbx_description
1 polymer ?
#
loop_
_entity_poly.entity_id
_entity_poly.type
_entity_poly.pdbx_seq_one_letter_code
_entity_poly.pdbx_strand_id
1 'polypeptide(L)'
;MFTQNLNPTQKTLIPLREALEVLRKQAASKPLETTIKEVCQRTAPVWPLANFIAVNPLQGFETEPFKKAVEIAGKLFHAEGVPDLEYFHRQFRKGRITREDVVEALESLDSKSSVESLTQVLV
;
A
#
# COMPACT_ATOMS: atom_id res chain seq x y z
N MET A 1 41.97 -16.90 41.70
CA MET A 1 40.53 -16.90 41.37
C MET A 1 39.90 -15.67 42.01
N PHE A 2 39.70 -14.58 41.25
CA PHE A 2 38.99 -13.39 41.74
C PHE A 2 37.53 -13.48 41.32
N THR A 3 36.63 -13.72 42.27
CA THR A 3 35.19 -13.60 42.05
C THR A 3 34.84 -12.12 42.00
N GLN A 4 34.46 -11.61 40.83
CA GLN A 4 33.91 -10.26 40.71
C GLN A 4 32.58 -10.23 41.47
N ASN A 5 32.61 -9.79 42.73
CA ASN A 5 31.43 -9.69 43.57
C ASN A 5 30.74 -8.35 43.27
N LEU A 6 29.92 -8.35 42.22
CA LEU A 6 29.10 -7.20 41.83
C LEU A 6 28.17 -6.82 42.98
N ASN A 7 28.13 -5.53 43.31
CA ASN A 7 27.28 -5.02 44.37
C ASN A 7 25.78 -5.10 43.97
N PRO A 8 24.84 -5.03 44.93
CA PRO A 8 23.40 -5.19 44.66
C PRO A 8 22.89 -4.22 43.59
N THR A 9 23.36 -2.98 43.62
CA THR A 9 23.03 -1.93 42.64
C THR A 9 23.48 -2.29 41.22
N GLN A 10 24.69 -2.84 41.07
CA GLN A 10 25.24 -3.29 39.78
C GLN A 10 24.45 -4.49 39.23
N LYS A 11 24.03 -5.42 40.10
CA LYS A 11 23.17 -6.55 39.71
C LYS A 11 21.79 -6.12 39.22
N THR A 12 21.25 -5.02 39.73
CA THR A 12 19.95 -4.47 39.29
C THR A 12 20.07 -3.59 38.03
N LEU A 13 21.18 -2.86 37.86
CA LEU A 13 21.36 -1.94 36.73
C LEU A 13 21.64 -2.64 35.39
N ILE A 14 22.29 -3.81 35.40
CA ILE A 14 22.58 -4.58 34.18
C ILE A 14 21.30 -5.00 33.43
N PRO A 15 20.32 -5.68 34.06
CA PRO A 15 19.07 -6.05 33.38
C PRO A 15 18.25 -4.84 32.94
N LEU A 16 18.29 -3.74 33.70
CA LEU A 16 17.59 -2.51 33.31
C LEU A 16 18.21 -1.85 32.07
N ARG A 17 19.54 -1.96 31.92
CA ARG A 17 20.29 -1.44 30.77
C ARG A 17 20.06 -2.28 29.52
N GLU A 18 20.05 -3.61 29.66
CA GLU A 18 19.71 -4.53 28.58
C GLU A 18 18.25 -4.34 28.13
N ALA A 19 17.31 -4.19 29.07
CA ALA A 19 15.91 -3.88 28.76
C ALA A 19 15.76 -2.54 28.03
N LEU A 20 16.49 -1.50 28.45
CA LEU A 20 16.55 -0.20 27.77
C LEU A 20 17.11 -0.31 26.35
N GLU A 21 18.07 -1.19 26.12
CA GLU A 21 18.72 -1.39 24.82
C GLU A 21 17.80 -2.16 23.85
N VAL A 22 17.06 -3.15 24.37
CA VAL A 22 16.01 -3.86 23.63
C VAL A 22 14.87 -2.91 23.29
N LEU A 23 14.39 -2.11 24.25
CA LEU A 23 13.36 -1.10 24.01
C LEU A 23 13.84 -0.03 23.02
N ARG A 24 15.11 0.40 23.09
CA ARG A 24 15.70 1.30 22.08
C ARG A 24 15.79 0.68 20.70
N LYS A 25 16.15 -0.60 20.58
CA LYS A 25 16.16 -1.31 19.29
C LYS A 25 14.76 -1.49 18.73
N GLN A 26 13.77 -1.76 19.58
CA GLN A 26 12.36 -1.88 19.19
C GLN A 26 11.74 -0.52 18.85
N ALA A 27 12.16 0.54 19.53
CA ALA A 27 11.76 1.92 19.28
C ALA A 27 12.65 2.64 18.26
N ALA A 28 13.68 1.98 17.71
CA ALA A 28 14.51 2.52 16.65
C ALA A 28 13.67 2.57 15.37
N SER A 29 12.86 3.61 15.29
CA SER A 29 12.15 3.95 14.08
C SER A 29 13.17 4.19 12.97
N LYS A 30 12.76 3.90 11.75
CA LYS A 30 13.49 4.27 10.55
C LYS A 30 14.03 5.71 10.65
N PRO A 31 15.28 5.99 10.22
CA PRO A 31 15.83 7.33 10.26
C PRO A 31 14.87 8.35 9.62
N LEU A 32 14.71 9.49 10.27
CA LEU A 32 13.73 10.51 9.87
C LEU A 32 13.94 10.94 8.42
N GLU A 33 15.19 11.10 8.00
CA GLU A 33 15.57 11.48 6.63
C GLU A 33 15.08 10.44 5.61
N THR A 34 15.20 9.14 5.93
CA THR A 34 14.73 8.07 5.07
C THR A 34 13.20 8.07 4.97
N THR A 35 12.51 8.29 6.10
CA THR A 35 11.05 8.42 6.12
C THR A 35 10.58 9.61 5.30
N ILE A 36 11.21 10.79 5.46
CA ILE A 36 10.89 11.99 4.69
C ILE A 36 11.07 11.72 3.19
N LYS A 37 12.19 11.10 2.80
CA LYS A 37 12.47 10.79 1.40
C LYS A 37 11.40 9.88 0.77
N GLU A 38 10.94 8.87 1.50
CA GLU A 38 9.88 7.96 1.03
C GLU A 38 8.52 8.63 0.93
N VAL A 39 8.19 9.51 1.87
CA VAL A 39 6.97 10.32 1.80
C VAL A 39 7.01 11.23 0.58
N CYS A 40 8.13 11.94 0.35
CA CYS A 40 8.30 12.82 -0.81
C CYS A 40 8.22 12.08 -2.15
N GLN A 41 8.64 10.81 -2.22
CA GLN A 41 8.49 9.99 -3.43
C GLN A 41 7.02 9.67 -3.76
N ARG A 42 6.16 9.59 -2.74
CA ARG A 42 4.72 9.27 -2.88
C ARG A 42 3.85 10.52 -3.08
N THR A 43 4.40 11.70 -2.86
CA THR A 43 3.71 12.96 -3.15
C THR A 43 4.01 13.38 -4.58
N ALA A 44 2.97 13.50 -5.42
CA ALA A 44 3.14 14.05 -6.75
C ALA A 44 3.74 15.48 -6.68
N PRO A 45 4.68 15.83 -7.56
CA PRO A 45 5.24 17.18 -7.60
C PRO A 45 4.13 18.21 -7.87
N VAL A 46 4.18 19.35 -7.18
CA VAL A 46 3.27 20.47 -7.46
C VAL A 46 3.65 21.09 -8.80
N TRP A 47 2.77 20.92 -9.79
CA TRP A 47 2.95 21.51 -11.11
C TRP A 47 2.44 22.95 -11.16
N PRO A 48 2.97 23.80 -12.05
CA PRO A 48 2.43 25.14 -12.27
C PRO A 48 0.94 25.06 -12.64
N LEU A 49 0.09 25.81 -11.93
CA LEU A 49 -1.37 25.84 -12.11
C LEU A 49 -1.84 26.12 -13.55
N ALA A 50 -0.99 26.73 -14.37
CA ALA A 50 -1.27 27.05 -15.77
C ALA A 50 -1.30 25.83 -16.70
N ASN A 51 -0.73 24.69 -16.28
CA ASN A 51 -0.63 23.49 -17.09
C ASN A 51 -1.49 22.38 -16.49
N PHE A 52 -2.53 21.96 -17.21
CA PHE A 52 -3.34 20.80 -16.84
C PHE A 52 -2.55 19.53 -17.17
N ILE A 53 -1.78 19.05 -16.20
CA ILE A 53 -1.02 17.80 -16.31
C ILE A 53 -1.72 16.78 -15.43
N ALA A 54 -2.16 15.66 -16.02
CA ALA A 54 -2.62 14.52 -15.25
C ALA A 54 -1.44 13.98 -14.44
N VAL A 55 -1.46 14.14 -13.12
CA VAL A 55 -0.52 13.47 -12.22
C VAL A 55 -0.94 12.00 -12.11
N ASN A 56 0.04 11.08 -12.14
CA ASN A 56 -0.23 9.67 -11.82
C ASN A 56 -0.48 9.56 -10.30
N PRO A 57 -1.70 9.23 -9.84
CA PRO A 57 -2.01 9.14 -8.41
C PRO A 57 -1.26 8.01 -7.69
N LEU A 58 -0.65 7.08 -8.44
CA LEU A 58 0.14 5.96 -7.93
C LEU A 58 1.66 6.18 -8.04
N GLN A 59 2.11 7.39 -8.34
CA GLN A 59 3.53 7.72 -8.36
C GLN A 59 4.16 7.44 -6.97
N GLY A 60 5.32 6.76 -6.96
CA GLY A 60 6.00 6.34 -5.74
C GLY A 60 5.54 5.01 -5.15
N PHE A 61 4.64 4.29 -5.83
CA PHE A 61 4.18 2.94 -5.47
C PHE A 61 4.55 1.88 -6.51
N GLU A 62 5.56 2.15 -7.35
CA GLU A 62 5.94 1.29 -8.49
C GLU A 62 6.41 -0.11 -8.07
N THR A 63 6.89 -0.25 -6.83
CA THR A 63 7.32 -1.53 -6.26
C THR A 63 6.19 -2.33 -5.62
N GLU A 64 5.00 -1.75 -5.49
CA GLU A 64 3.85 -2.41 -4.87
C GLU A 64 2.96 -3.06 -5.95
N PRO A 65 2.37 -4.24 -5.71
CA PRO A 65 1.34 -4.78 -6.59
C PRO A 65 0.19 -3.77 -6.76
N PHE A 66 -0.36 -3.66 -7.97
CA PHE A 66 -1.35 -2.63 -8.33
C PHE A 66 -2.50 -2.49 -7.30
N LYS A 67 -3.10 -3.62 -6.88
CA LYS A 67 -4.16 -3.63 -5.87
C LYS A 67 -3.72 -2.98 -4.56
N LYS A 68 -2.51 -3.30 -4.10
CA LYS A 68 -1.95 -2.76 -2.86
C LYS A 68 -1.59 -1.28 -3.01
N ALA A 69 -1.03 -0.87 -4.15
CA ALA A 69 -0.76 0.53 -4.45
C ALA A 69 -2.05 1.38 -4.38
N VAL A 70 -3.13 0.90 -5.01
CA VAL A 70 -4.46 1.55 -4.98
C VAL A 70 -5.03 1.62 -3.57
N GLU A 71 -4.96 0.54 -2.79
CA GLU A 71 -5.45 0.53 -1.39
C GLU A 71 -4.68 1.53 -0.51
N ILE A 72 -3.35 1.62 -0.67
CA ILE A 72 -2.53 2.57 0.08
C ILE A 72 -2.86 4.00 -0.36
N ALA A 73 -2.90 4.27 -1.66
CA ALA A 73 -3.23 5.58 -2.21
C ALA A 73 -4.63 6.04 -1.79
N GLY A 74 -5.63 5.17 -1.78
CA GLY A 74 -6.99 5.49 -1.33
C GLY A 74 -7.05 5.88 0.15
N LYS A 75 -6.24 5.25 1.01
CA LYS A 75 -6.14 5.63 2.43
C LYS A 75 -5.45 6.98 2.64
N LEU A 76 -4.44 7.29 1.84
CA LEU A 76 -3.62 8.50 1.98
C LEU A 76 -4.23 9.73 1.31
N PHE A 77 -4.82 9.55 0.13
CA PHE A 77 -5.31 10.63 -0.72
C PHE A 77 -6.83 10.70 -0.79
N HIS A 78 -7.54 9.77 -0.13
CA HIS A 78 -9.00 9.66 -0.17
C HIS A 78 -9.57 9.54 -1.60
N ALA A 79 -8.80 8.92 -2.49
CA ALA A 79 -9.18 8.70 -3.88
C ALA A 79 -9.78 7.31 -4.09
N GLU A 80 -10.81 7.22 -4.91
CA GLU A 80 -11.35 5.96 -5.41
C GLU A 80 -10.45 5.43 -6.53
N GLY A 81 -9.57 4.46 -6.21
CA GLY A 81 -8.56 4.00 -7.16
C GLY A 81 -9.05 2.98 -8.19
N VAL A 82 -10.29 2.51 -8.08
CA VAL A 82 -11.00 1.75 -9.12
C VAL A 82 -12.46 2.21 -9.18
N PRO A 83 -13.10 2.19 -10.36
CA PRO A 83 -14.54 2.41 -10.45
C PRO A 83 -15.32 1.39 -9.61
N ASP A 84 -16.50 1.80 -9.14
CA ASP A 84 -17.44 0.91 -8.49
C ASP A 84 -18.04 -0.13 -9.46
N LEU A 85 -18.73 -1.13 -8.91
CA LEU A 85 -19.38 -2.16 -9.73
C LEU A 85 -20.46 -1.54 -10.63
N GLU A 86 -21.16 -0.50 -10.17
CA GLU A 86 -22.20 0.19 -10.93
C GLU A 86 -21.66 0.84 -12.21
N TYR A 87 -20.44 1.37 -12.19
CA TYR A 87 -19.75 1.85 -13.39
C TYR A 87 -19.63 0.75 -14.43
N PHE A 88 -19.15 -0.43 -14.05
CA PHE A 88 -19.00 -1.57 -14.96
C PHE A 88 -20.35 -2.05 -15.50
N HIS A 89 -21.39 -2.13 -14.66
CA HIS A 89 -22.76 -2.39 -15.11
C HIS A 89 -23.21 -1.42 -16.20
N ARG A 90 -23.05 -0.12 -15.98
CA ARG A 90 -23.45 0.90 -16.96
C ARG A 90 -22.65 0.78 -18.26
N GLN A 91 -21.35 0.50 -18.19
CA GLN A 91 -20.54 0.34 -19.40
C GLN A 91 -20.92 -0.92 -20.18
N PHE A 92 -21.25 -2.01 -19.48
CA PHE A 92 -21.72 -3.26 -20.09
C PHE A 92 -23.07 -3.06 -20.79
N ARG A 93 -24.06 -2.46 -20.10
CA ARG A 93 -25.38 -2.14 -20.70
C ARG A 93 -25.28 -1.17 -21.89
N LYS A 94 -24.27 -0.29 -21.91
CA LYS A 94 -23.99 0.61 -23.04
C LYS A 94 -23.28 -0.07 -24.21
N GLY A 95 -22.89 -1.34 -24.07
CA GLY A 95 -22.12 -2.08 -25.08
C GLY A 95 -20.67 -1.63 -25.22
N ARG A 96 -20.17 -0.82 -24.27
CA ARG A 96 -18.74 -0.43 -24.24
C ARG A 96 -17.87 -1.56 -23.71
N ILE A 97 -18.38 -2.31 -22.74
CA ILE A 97 -17.83 -3.59 -22.31
C ILE A 97 -18.74 -4.66 -22.89
N THR A 98 -18.17 -5.62 -23.59
CA THR A 98 -18.85 -6.72 -24.26
C THR A 98 -18.68 -8.02 -23.49
N ARG A 99 -19.40 -9.07 -23.90
CA ARG A 99 -19.22 -10.40 -23.29
C ARG A 99 -17.82 -10.95 -23.60
N GLU A 100 -17.33 -10.66 -24.79
CA GLU A 100 -16.01 -11.05 -25.29
C GLU A 100 -14.91 -10.43 -24.42
N ASP A 101 -15.03 -9.15 -24.04
CA ASP A 101 -14.10 -8.50 -23.10
C ASP A 101 -14.05 -9.21 -21.74
N VAL A 102 -15.20 -9.71 -21.25
CA VAL A 102 -15.28 -10.46 -19.98
C VAL A 102 -14.64 -11.84 -20.10
N VAL A 103 -14.80 -12.51 -21.25
CA VAL A 103 -14.13 -13.80 -21.54
C VAL A 103 -12.62 -13.61 -21.52
N GLU A 104 -12.11 -12.64 -22.27
CA GLU A 104 -10.66 -12.35 -22.34
C GLU A 104 -10.09 -11.98 -20.96
N ALA A 105 -10.82 -11.19 -20.17
CA ALA A 105 -10.42 -10.85 -18.81
C ALA A 105 -10.35 -12.09 -17.89
N LEU A 106 -11.29 -13.04 -18.01
CA LEU A 106 -11.27 -14.27 -17.22
C LEU A 106 -10.11 -15.19 -17.61
N GLU A 107 -9.83 -15.32 -18.90
CA GLU A 107 -8.71 -16.10 -19.42
C GLU A 107 -7.37 -15.54 -18.97
N SER A 108 -7.18 -14.22 -19.04
CA SER A 108 -5.94 -13.57 -18.61
C SER A 108 -5.66 -13.68 -17.11
N LEU A 109 -6.70 -13.85 -16.29
CA LEU A 109 -6.59 -13.99 -14.83
C LEU A 109 -6.48 -15.44 -14.34
N ASP A 110 -6.52 -16.43 -15.26
CA ASP A 110 -6.64 -17.86 -14.92
C ASP A 110 -7.76 -18.12 -13.87
N SER A 111 -8.86 -17.40 -14.03
CA SER A 111 -9.95 -17.40 -13.06
C SER A 111 -10.84 -18.62 -13.24
N LYS A 112 -11.26 -19.24 -12.13
CA LYS A 112 -12.26 -20.33 -12.11
C LYS A 112 -13.70 -19.85 -12.25
N SER A 113 -13.91 -18.54 -12.37
CA SER A 113 -15.25 -17.96 -12.45
C SER A 113 -15.81 -18.09 -13.86
N SER A 114 -17.11 -18.38 -13.99
CA SER A 114 -17.75 -18.44 -15.31
C SER A 114 -18.16 -17.06 -15.81
N VAL A 115 -18.17 -16.90 -17.13
CA VAL A 115 -18.65 -15.71 -17.83
C VAL A 115 -20.11 -15.43 -17.49
N GLU A 116 -20.93 -16.48 -17.36
CA GLU A 116 -22.34 -16.40 -17.01
C GLU A 116 -22.54 -15.80 -15.61
N SER A 117 -21.70 -16.20 -14.65
CA SER A 117 -21.77 -15.67 -13.29
C SER A 117 -21.44 -14.18 -13.25
N LEU A 118 -20.43 -13.74 -14.01
CA LEU A 118 -20.04 -12.32 -14.05
C LEU A 118 -20.99 -11.48 -14.87
N THR A 119 -21.50 -11.97 -16.00
CA THR A 119 -22.47 -11.24 -16.81
C THR A 119 -23.80 -11.09 -16.07
N GLN A 120 -24.22 -12.05 -15.26
CA GLN A 120 -25.41 -11.92 -14.42
C GLN A 120 -25.23 -10.89 -13.27
N VAL A 121 -23.99 -10.71 -12.80
CA VAL A 121 -23.63 -9.64 -11.86
C VAL A 121 -23.38 -8.31 -12.57
N LEU A 122 -23.32 -8.25 -13.91
CA LEU A 122 -23.12 -7.02 -14.69
C LEU A 122 -24.40 -6.53 -15.40
N VAL A 123 -25.46 -7.35 -15.41
CA VAL A 123 -26.81 -7.00 -15.89
C VAL A 123 -27.63 -6.40 -14.78
#